data_AF-A0A0N1C3N3-F1
#
_entry.id   AF-A0A0N1C3N3-F1
#
_cell.length_a   1.000
_cell.length_b   1.000
_cell.length_c   1.000
_cell.angle_alpha   90.00
_cell.angle_beta   90.00
_cell.angle_gamma   90.00
#
_symmetry.space_group_name_H-M   'P 1'
#
loop_
_entity.id
_entity.type
_entity.pdbx_description
1 polymer ?
#
loop_
_entity_poly.entity_id
_entity_poly.type
_entity_poly.pdbx_seq_one_letter_code
_entity_poly.pdbx_strand_id
1 'polypeptide(L)'
;MTKPPSPPSLNELRQEIDSIDAQVHQLLMQRGEIIDRLIAVKQTQEVGSAFRPAREADMMRRLVERHHGILPLDTVESIWRVIIATFTYVQAPFSVHVDQSLGESAMRDSARFHFGFTVPYVPHFSASAAVEAVARSKGDLALVSATSGATPWWLALEAAGVPKIIARLPFIERADHPAALPVFVVSRVADSAMVTEVETWSIRVSGWNAEIARAISPLAEVVAVPDTAFDGAALLVSISAPCSLDQIKAALIAAGASLRSSALVGSHARRYTVPPSGKPAP
;
A
#
# COMPACT_ATOMS: atom_id res chain seq x y z
N MET A 1 34.73 35.22 33.00
CA MET A 1 33.61 34.39 32.49
C MET A 1 32.96 35.18 31.36
N THR A 2 33.14 34.77 30.12
CA THR A 2 32.56 35.42 28.94
C THR A 2 31.05 35.20 28.92
N LYS A 3 30.29 36.28 28.71
CA LYS A 3 28.82 36.25 28.62
C LYS A 3 28.42 35.29 27.47
N PRO A 4 27.42 34.41 27.67
CA PRO A 4 26.93 33.57 26.58
C PRO A 4 26.47 34.45 25.41
N PRO A 5 26.65 33.99 24.16
CA PRO A 5 26.24 34.76 22.98
C PRO A 5 24.75 35.10 23.07
N SER A 6 24.40 36.32 22.66
CA SER A 6 23.01 36.75 22.55
C SER A 6 22.24 35.80 21.63
N PRO A 7 20.95 35.51 21.92
CA PRO A 7 20.14 34.69 21.03
C PRO A 7 20.07 35.33 19.63
N PRO A 8 20.02 34.52 18.56
CA PRO A 8 19.93 35.02 17.20
C PRO A 8 18.66 35.86 17.02
N SER A 9 18.75 36.88 16.19
CA SER A 9 17.64 37.71 15.80
C SER A 9 16.66 36.96 14.90
N LEU A 10 15.41 37.42 14.84
CA LEU A 10 14.41 36.86 13.93
C LEU A 10 14.84 36.91 12.45
N ASN A 11 15.62 37.93 12.07
CA ASN A 11 16.09 38.07 10.69
C ASN A 11 17.17 37.04 10.36
N GLU A 12 18.09 36.76 11.28
CA GLU A 12 19.11 35.71 11.11
C GLU A 12 18.44 34.33 10.98
N LEU A 13 17.47 34.02 11.84
CA LEU A 13 16.72 32.76 11.77
C LEU A 13 15.95 32.60 10.44
N ARG A 14 15.38 33.68 9.90
CA ARG A 14 14.70 33.65 8.59
C ARG A 14 15.67 33.41 7.43
N GLN A 15 16.84 34.04 7.46
CA GLN A 15 17.87 33.81 6.45
C GLN A 15 18.39 32.37 6.47
N GLU A 16 18.49 31.75 7.66
CA GLU A 16 18.80 30.33 7.80
C GLU A 16 17.73 29.44 7.17
N ILE A 17 16.43 29.75 7.39
CA ILE A 17 15.30 29.03 6.76
C ILE A 17 15.35 29.16 5.23
N ASP A 18 15.49 30.38 4.71
CA ASP A 18 15.53 30.64 3.26
C ASP A 18 16.69 29.88 2.59
N SER A 19 17.84 29.79 3.25
CA SER A 19 19.00 29.02 2.79
C SER A 19 18.72 27.51 2.75
N ILE A 20 18.01 26.98 3.75
CA ILE A 20 17.60 25.57 3.76
C ILE A 20 16.59 25.30 2.65
N ASP A 21 15.60 26.17 2.45
CA ASP A 21 14.57 26.02 1.43
C ASP A 21 15.18 26.01 0.01
N ALA A 22 16.16 26.89 -0.24
CA ALA A 22 16.91 26.90 -1.49
C ALA A 22 17.66 25.57 -1.73
N GLN A 23 18.27 25.00 -0.68
CA GLN A 23 18.95 23.71 -0.75
C GLN A 23 17.96 22.56 -0.99
N VAL A 24 16.81 22.54 -0.30
CA VAL A 24 15.76 21.54 -0.53
C VAL A 24 15.28 21.59 -1.98
N HIS A 25 15.02 22.78 -2.52
CA HIS A 25 14.62 22.94 -3.91
C HIS A 25 15.70 22.42 -4.88
N GLN A 26 16.97 22.78 -4.66
CA GLN A 26 18.07 22.28 -5.48
C GLN A 26 18.19 20.74 -5.44
N LEU A 27 18.05 20.13 -4.26
CA LEU A 27 18.07 18.67 -4.10
C LEU A 27 16.91 17.98 -4.84
N LEU A 28 15.72 18.61 -4.85
CA LEU A 28 14.57 18.11 -5.63
C LEU A 28 14.84 18.15 -7.14
N MET A 29 15.47 19.23 -7.64
CA MET A 29 15.85 19.34 -9.05
C MET A 29 16.91 18.30 -9.44
N GLN A 30 17.95 18.14 -8.62
CA GLN A 30 18.97 17.10 -8.81
C GLN A 30 18.36 15.70 -8.82
N ARG A 31 17.39 15.43 -7.94
CA ARG A 31 16.63 14.17 -7.96
C ARG A 31 15.89 13.99 -9.29
N GLY A 32 15.32 15.06 -9.84
CA GLY A 32 14.67 15.03 -11.15
C GLY A 32 15.62 14.69 -12.30
N GLU A 33 16.81 15.28 -12.32
CA GLU A 33 17.85 14.95 -13.32
C GLU A 33 18.30 13.48 -13.24
N ILE A 34 18.31 12.88 -12.05
CA ILE A 34 18.56 11.43 -11.89
C ILE A 34 17.42 10.62 -12.50
N ILE A 35 16.17 11.03 -12.28
CA ILE A 35 15.00 10.34 -12.84
C ILE A 35 14.97 10.45 -14.36
N ASP A 36 15.29 11.60 -14.94
CA ASP A 36 15.39 11.76 -16.39
C ASP A 36 16.41 10.80 -17.03
N ARG A 37 17.61 10.72 -16.44
CA ARG A 37 18.61 9.72 -16.83
C ARG A 37 18.12 8.28 -16.65
N LEU A 38 17.37 7.99 -15.59
CA LEU A 38 16.79 6.67 -15.35
C LEU A 38 15.76 6.29 -16.43
N ILE A 39 14.95 7.25 -16.89
CA ILE A 39 13.99 7.06 -17.98
C ILE A 39 14.73 6.73 -19.28
N ALA A 40 15.77 7.50 -19.62
CA ALA A 40 16.57 7.27 -20.82
C ALA A 40 17.20 5.86 -20.84
N VAL A 41 17.66 5.36 -19.69
CA VAL A 41 18.18 3.98 -19.57
C VAL A 41 17.05 2.96 -19.68
N LYS A 42 15.91 3.15 -19.00
CA LYS A 42 14.81 2.17 -18.98
C LYS A 42 14.06 2.04 -20.30
N GLN A 43 14.00 3.07 -21.14
CA GLN A 43 13.42 2.95 -22.50
C GLN A 43 14.11 1.87 -23.35
N THR A 44 15.31 1.46 -22.97
CA THR A 44 16.06 0.38 -23.63
C THR A 44 15.76 -1.03 -23.08
N GLN A 45 14.92 -1.16 -22.05
CA GLN A 45 14.52 -2.43 -21.41
C GLN A 45 12.99 -2.55 -21.32
N GLU A 46 12.46 -3.78 -21.33
CA GLU A 46 11.01 -4.02 -21.33
C GLU A 46 10.26 -3.33 -20.17
N VAL A 47 9.05 -2.86 -20.50
CA VAL A 47 8.20 -2.02 -19.66
C VAL A 47 7.55 -2.85 -18.54
N GLY A 48 8.06 -2.72 -17.32
CA GLY A 48 7.34 -3.08 -16.10
C GLY A 48 6.75 -1.84 -15.42
N SER A 49 5.68 -2.00 -14.63
CA SER A 49 5.05 -0.90 -13.84
C SER A 49 6.12 -0.03 -13.15
N ALA A 50 6.07 1.30 -13.25
CA ALA A 50 7.06 2.16 -12.59
C ALA A 50 6.96 2.08 -11.05
N PHE A 51 5.81 1.67 -10.54
CA PHE A 51 5.55 1.50 -9.12
C PHE A 51 6.28 0.27 -8.56
N ARG A 52 7.06 0.46 -7.49
CA ARG A 52 7.89 -0.59 -6.86
C ARG A 52 7.58 -0.65 -5.34
N PRO A 53 6.49 -1.33 -4.95
CA PRO A 53 5.98 -1.33 -3.57
C PRO A 53 7.01 -1.71 -2.50
N ALA A 54 7.79 -2.78 -2.70
CA ALA A 54 8.82 -3.19 -1.73
C ALA A 54 9.82 -2.08 -1.46
N ARG A 55 10.30 -1.43 -2.53
CA ARG A 55 11.26 -0.33 -2.43
C ARG A 55 10.64 0.84 -1.69
N GLU A 56 9.37 1.16 -1.95
CA GLU A 56 8.67 2.24 -1.25
C GLU A 56 8.45 1.93 0.23
N ALA A 57 8.01 0.71 0.58
CA ALA A 57 7.85 0.28 1.97
C ALA A 57 9.17 0.37 2.74
N ASP A 58 10.26 -0.11 2.15
CA ASP A 58 11.62 -0.02 2.72
C ASP A 58 12.12 1.43 2.85
N MET A 59 11.82 2.30 1.87
CA MET A 59 12.07 3.74 2.00
C MET A 59 11.29 4.36 3.15
N MET A 60 10.02 3.98 3.34
CA MET A 60 9.19 4.49 4.44
C MET A 60 9.70 3.98 5.80
N ARG A 61 10.09 2.70 5.90
CA ARG A 61 10.71 2.14 7.11
C ARG A 61 11.95 2.93 7.53
N ARG A 62 12.92 3.11 6.61
CA ARG A 62 14.13 3.91 6.87
C ARG A 62 13.83 5.37 7.19
N LEU A 63 12.76 5.94 6.62
CA LEU A 63 12.33 7.29 6.92
C LEU A 63 11.89 7.41 8.37
N VAL A 64 11.12 6.44 8.90
CA VAL A 64 10.72 6.42 10.31
C VAL A 64 11.92 6.20 11.23
N GLU A 65 12.80 5.25 10.92
CA GLU A 65 13.95 4.91 11.76
C GLU A 65 14.89 6.09 11.99
N ARG A 66 15.06 6.97 10.99
CA ARG A 66 15.89 8.18 11.10
C ARG A 66 15.13 9.43 11.51
N HIS A 67 13.82 9.35 11.75
CA HIS A 67 13.00 10.53 12.03
C HIS A 67 13.25 11.03 13.46
N HIS A 68 13.49 12.34 13.60
CA HIS A 68 13.67 13.02 14.87
C HIS A 68 13.35 14.52 14.73
N GLY A 69 13.15 15.20 15.86
CA GLY A 69 12.89 16.64 15.91
C GLY A 69 11.41 16.98 16.11
N ILE A 70 11.06 18.26 15.88
CA ILE A 70 9.73 18.81 16.18
C ILE A 70 8.72 18.64 15.05
N LEU A 71 9.18 18.30 13.84
CA LEU A 71 8.32 18.16 12.67
C LEU A 71 7.53 16.83 12.76
N PRO A 72 6.19 16.84 12.66
CA PRO A 72 5.40 15.61 12.72
C PRO A 72 5.77 14.58 11.64
N LEU A 73 5.78 13.30 11.99
CA LEU A 73 6.19 12.21 11.10
C LEU A 73 5.25 12.06 9.89
N ASP A 74 3.95 12.32 10.04
CA ASP A 74 2.96 12.30 8.94
C ASP A 74 3.24 13.38 7.89
N THR A 75 3.74 14.55 8.32
CA THR A 75 4.17 15.62 7.41
C THR A 75 5.34 15.15 6.56
N VAL A 76 6.36 14.55 7.18
CA VAL A 76 7.54 14.02 6.45
C VAL A 76 7.13 12.86 5.53
N GLU A 77 6.29 11.94 6.01
CA GLU A 77 5.76 10.85 5.21
C GLU A 77 5.02 11.37 3.98
N SER A 78 4.03 12.26 4.15
CA SER A 78 3.22 12.79 3.05
C SER A 78 4.05 13.50 1.99
N ILE A 79 5.06 14.30 2.39
CA ILE A 79 6.00 14.94 1.45
C ILE A 79 6.74 13.88 0.63
N TRP A 80 7.28 12.85 1.29
CA TRP A 80 7.97 11.77 0.59
C TRP A 80 7.04 10.97 -0.32
N ARG A 81 5.81 10.68 0.11
CA ARG A 81 4.79 10.01 -0.73
C ARG A 81 4.51 10.81 -2.00
N VAL A 82 4.29 12.12 -1.88
CA VAL A 82 4.04 13.01 -3.02
C VAL A 82 5.25 13.05 -3.96
N ILE A 83 6.46 13.21 -3.44
CA ILE A 83 7.69 13.20 -4.24
C ILE A 83 7.81 11.87 -5.01
N ILE A 84 7.68 10.74 -4.31
CA ILE A 84 7.80 9.41 -4.92
C ILE A 84 6.74 9.21 -6.00
N ALA A 85 5.46 9.44 -5.69
CA ALA A 85 4.36 9.25 -6.61
C ALA A 85 4.50 10.14 -7.86
N THR A 86 4.88 11.41 -7.68
CA THR A 86 5.09 12.35 -8.78
C THR A 86 6.19 11.88 -9.71
N PHE A 87 7.34 11.47 -9.18
CA PHE A 87 8.43 10.97 -10.02
C PHE A 87 8.16 9.59 -10.63
N THR A 88 7.33 8.75 -9.99
CA THR A 88 6.82 7.52 -10.61
C THR A 88 5.93 7.84 -11.81
N TYR A 89 5.05 8.82 -11.68
CA TYR A 89 4.18 9.29 -12.75
C TYR A 89 4.95 9.92 -13.92
N VAL A 90 5.96 10.73 -13.64
CA VAL A 90 6.85 11.31 -14.67
C VAL A 90 7.59 10.22 -15.46
N GLN A 91 7.98 9.11 -14.81
CA GLN A 91 8.62 7.99 -15.50
C GLN A 91 7.67 7.23 -16.42
N ALA A 92 6.45 6.98 -15.97
CA ALA A 92 5.43 6.28 -16.73
C ALA A 92 4.05 6.75 -16.24
N PRO A 93 3.32 7.58 -17.01
CA PRO A 93 2.01 8.06 -16.60
C PRO A 93 1.04 6.90 -16.33
N PHE A 94 0.32 7.00 -15.21
CA PHE A 94 -0.68 6.03 -14.76
C PHE A 94 -1.79 6.75 -14.00
N SER A 95 -2.96 6.12 -13.90
CA SER A 95 -4.10 6.56 -13.11
C SER A 95 -4.32 5.65 -11.91
N VAL A 96 -4.95 6.19 -10.86
CA VAL A 96 -5.41 5.42 -9.70
C VAL A 96 -6.94 5.32 -9.75
N HIS A 97 -7.43 4.10 -9.94
CA HIS A 97 -8.84 3.73 -9.95
C HIS A 97 -9.28 3.41 -8.52
N VAL A 98 -10.21 4.17 -7.96
CA VAL A 98 -10.54 4.12 -6.53
C VAL A 98 -11.96 3.64 -6.31
N ASP A 99 -12.12 2.58 -5.52
CA ASP A 99 -13.43 2.13 -5.03
C ASP A 99 -13.96 3.08 -3.96
N GLN A 100 -15.04 3.81 -4.25
CA GLN A 100 -15.67 4.73 -3.31
C GLN A 100 -16.86 4.11 -2.55
N SER A 101 -17.23 2.86 -2.84
CA SER A 101 -18.46 2.25 -2.32
C SER A 101 -18.50 2.10 -0.80
N LEU A 102 -17.33 2.07 -0.15
CA LEU A 102 -17.19 1.84 1.29
C LEU A 102 -16.87 3.11 2.10
N GLY A 103 -16.83 4.28 1.45
CA GLY A 103 -16.55 5.56 2.10
C GLY A 103 -15.69 6.46 1.22
N GLU A 104 -16.34 7.39 0.51
CA GLU A 104 -15.69 8.28 -0.45
C GLU A 104 -14.55 9.11 0.18
N SER A 105 -14.77 9.70 1.36
CA SER A 105 -13.79 10.56 2.02
C SER A 105 -12.51 9.81 2.40
N ALA A 106 -12.62 8.71 3.14
CA ALA A 106 -11.46 7.95 3.59
C ALA A 106 -10.66 7.33 2.42
N MET A 107 -11.34 6.87 1.36
CA MET A 107 -10.68 6.37 0.15
C MET A 107 -10.00 7.50 -0.63
N ARG A 108 -10.61 8.69 -0.70
CA ARG A 108 -10.00 9.87 -1.29
C ARG A 108 -8.78 10.33 -0.49
N ASP A 109 -8.86 10.39 0.83
CA ASP A 109 -7.76 10.79 1.70
C ASP A 109 -6.58 9.83 1.56
N SER A 110 -6.85 8.52 1.51
CA SER A 110 -5.83 7.50 1.22
C SER A 110 -5.18 7.72 -0.16
N ALA A 111 -5.98 7.91 -1.21
CA ALA A 111 -5.44 8.15 -2.54
C ALA A 111 -4.59 9.43 -2.60
N ARG A 112 -5.04 10.53 -1.98
CA ARG A 112 -4.32 11.82 -2.01
C ARG A 112 -3.08 11.82 -1.13
N PHE A 113 -3.12 11.18 0.02
CA PHE A 113 -1.95 11.02 0.88
C PHE A 113 -0.85 10.21 0.18
N HIS A 114 -1.21 9.10 -0.48
CA HIS A 114 -0.22 8.19 -1.05
C HIS A 114 0.24 8.53 -2.48
N PHE A 115 -0.60 9.20 -3.28
CA PHE A 115 -0.35 9.48 -4.69
C PHE A 115 -0.40 10.97 -5.07
N GLY A 116 -0.78 11.85 -4.14
CA GLY A 116 -0.84 13.30 -4.37
C GLY A 116 -1.93 13.72 -5.37
N PHE A 117 -1.71 14.89 -5.99
CA PHE A 117 -2.63 15.48 -6.96
C PHE A 117 -2.17 15.39 -8.41
N THR A 118 -0.88 15.08 -8.64
CA THR A 118 -0.34 14.90 -10.00
C THR A 118 -0.87 13.64 -10.67
N VAL A 119 -1.04 12.56 -9.90
CA VAL A 119 -1.57 11.30 -10.42
C VAL A 119 -3.09 11.41 -10.59
N PRO A 120 -3.65 11.13 -11.79
CA PRO A 120 -5.08 11.12 -12.02
C PRO A 120 -5.83 10.20 -11.06
N TYR A 121 -6.92 10.72 -10.49
CA TYR A 121 -7.84 10.00 -9.60
C TYR A 121 -9.10 9.66 -10.39
N VAL A 122 -9.42 8.37 -10.51
CA VAL A 122 -10.58 7.89 -11.27
C VAL A 122 -11.53 7.16 -10.32
N PRO A 123 -12.69 7.74 -9.97
CA PRO A 123 -13.64 7.13 -9.04
C PRO A 123 -14.41 5.96 -9.68
N HIS A 124 -14.68 4.93 -8.89
CA HIS A 124 -15.55 3.79 -9.22
C HIS A 124 -16.49 3.50 -8.05
N PHE A 125 -17.69 3.01 -8.34
CA PHE A 125 -18.70 2.65 -7.33
C PHE A 125 -18.69 1.17 -6.95
N SER A 126 -17.61 0.44 -7.28
CA SER A 126 -17.34 -0.90 -6.75
C SER A 126 -15.86 -1.27 -6.93
N ALA A 127 -15.34 -2.11 -6.03
CA ALA A 127 -14.01 -2.71 -6.14
C ALA A 127 -13.81 -3.46 -7.46
N SER A 128 -14.83 -4.22 -7.91
CA SER A 128 -14.77 -4.97 -9.16
C SER A 128 -14.57 -4.06 -10.38
N ALA A 129 -15.25 -2.91 -10.43
CA ALA A 129 -15.07 -1.94 -11.52
C ALA A 129 -13.68 -1.31 -11.54
N ALA A 130 -13.13 -0.97 -10.37
CA ALA A 130 -11.76 -0.47 -10.26
C ALA A 130 -10.72 -1.53 -10.73
N VAL A 131 -10.89 -2.78 -10.31
CA VAL A 131 -10.02 -3.90 -10.69
C VAL A 131 -10.12 -4.21 -12.19
N GLU A 132 -11.34 -4.19 -12.75
CA GLU A 132 -11.56 -4.40 -14.17
C GLU A 132 -10.89 -3.32 -15.03
N ALA A 133 -10.95 -2.06 -14.59
CA ALA A 133 -10.29 -0.96 -15.28
C ALA A 133 -8.76 -1.18 -15.34
N VAL A 134 -8.14 -1.62 -14.25
CA VAL A 134 -6.72 -1.98 -14.21
C VAL A 134 -6.39 -3.17 -15.08
N ALA A 135 -7.27 -4.18 -15.17
CA ALA A 135 -7.05 -5.33 -16.03
C ALA A 135 -6.89 -4.96 -17.51
N ARG A 136 -7.58 -3.88 -17.94
CA ARG A 136 -7.52 -3.31 -19.30
C ARG A 136 -6.35 -2.35 -19.52
N SER A 137 -5.61 -2.02 -18.46
CA SER A 137 -4.45 -1.13 -18.50
C SER A 137 -3.13 -1.89 -18.35
N LYS A 138 -2.03 -1.25 -18.79
CA LYS A 138 -0.67 -1.77 -18.65
C LYS A 138 0.06 -1.18 -17.44
N GLY A 139 -0.44 -0.10 -16.84
CA GLY A 139 0.27 0.64 -15.79
C GLY A 139 -0.59 1.21 -14.68
N ASP A 140 -1.92 1.22 -14.84
CA ASP A 140 -2.81 1.79 -13.83
C ASP A 140 -2.83 0.97 -12.54
N LEU A 141 -3.26 1.64 -11.46
CA LEU A 141 -3.40 1.08 -10.13
C LEU A 141 -4.88 1.09 -9.73
N ALA A 142 -5.30 0.08 -8.97
CA ALA A 142 -6.60 0.07 -8.31
C ALA A 142 -6.40 0.13 -6.80
N LEU A 143 -7.16 1.01 -6.15
CA LEU A 143 -7.20 1.18 -4.70
C LEU A 143 -8.54 0.65 -4.20
N VAL A 144 -8.51 -0.42 -3.43
CA VAL A 144 -9.70 -1.11 -2.91
C VAL A 144 -9.54 -1.37 -1.41
N SER A 145 -10.67 -1.42 -0.68
CA SER A 145 -10.64 -1.73 0.75
C SER A 145 -9.94 -3.06 1.03
N ALA A 146 -9.09 -3.07 2.05
CA ALA A 146 -8.38 -4.26 2.49
C ALA A 146 -9.03 -4.96 3.69
N THR A 147 -10.13 -4.40 4.20
CA THR A 147 -10.85 -4.88 5.39
C THR A 147 -12.27 -5.34 5.10
N SER A 148 -12.82 -5.00 3.94
CA SER A 148 -14.19 -5.30 3.58
C SER A 148 -14.38 -5.37 2.07
N GLY A 149 -15.44 -6.05 1.63
CA GLY A 149 -15.84 -6.11 0.23
C GLY A 149 -17.29 -6.55 0.12
N ALA A 150 -18.07 -5.86 -0.72
CA ALA A 150 -19.44 -6.27 -1.04
C ALA A 150 -19.47 -7.45 -2.03
N THR A 151 -18.42 -7.59 -2.83
CA THR A 151 -18.26 -8.64 -3.85
C THR A 151 -16.84 -9.22 -3.77
N PRO A 152 -16.64 -10.48 -4.18
CA PRO A 152 -15.33 -11.12 -4.14
C PRO A 152 -14.48 -10.68 -5.35
N TRP A 153 -14.17 -9.40 -5.44
CA TRP A 153 -13.43 -8.78 -6.56
C TRP A 153 -12.08 -9.45 -6.86
N TRP A 154 -11.47 -10.05 -5.83
CA TRP A 154 -10.18 -10.74 -5.95
C TRP A 154 -10.25 -12.04 -6.77
N LEU A 155 -11.44 -12.58 -7.05
CA LEU A 155 -11.58 -13.72 -7.97
C LEU A 155 -11.05 -13.37 -9.37
N ALA A 156 -11.14 -12.10 -9.78
CA ALA A 156 -10.57 -11.61 -11.04
C ALA A 156 -9.03 -11.67 -11.06
N LEU A 157 -8.38 -11.86 -9.90
CA LEU A 157 -6.94 -11.94 -9.76
C LEU A 157 -6.42 -13.38 -9.73
N GLU A 158 -7.27 -14.42 -9.82
CA GLU A 158 -6.84 -15.82 -9.64
C GLU A 158 -5.99 -16.34 -10.80
N ALA A 159 -6.27 -15.91 -12.03
CA ALA A 159 -5.60 -16.41 -13.23
C ALA A 159 -4.11 -16.00 -13.31
N ALA A 160 -3.37 -16.64 -14.22
CA ALA A 160 -2.03 -16.21 -14.57
C ALA A 160 -2.08 -14.98 -15.50
N GLY A 161 -1.12 -14.06 -15.36
CA GLY A 161 -1.00 -12.89 -16.24
C GLY A 161 -2.10 -11.83 -16.09
N VAL A 162 -2.95 -11.92 -15.08
CA VAL A 162 -3.90 -10.85 -14.68
C VAL A 162 -3.29 -9.98 -13.58
N PRO A 163 -3.86 -8.81 -13.26
CA PRO A 163 -3.39 -8.00 -12.14
C PRO A 163 -3.32 -8.80 -10.83
N LYS A 164 -2.44 -8.36 -9.93
CA LYS A 164 -2.26 -8.92 -8.59
C LYS A 164 -2.31 -7.82 -7.55
N ILE A 165 -2.56 -8.18 -6.30
CA ILE A 165 -2.29 -7.30 -5.15
C ILE A 165 -0.77 -7.15 -5.03
N ILE A 166 -0.30 -5.91 -4.97
CA ILE A 166 1.14 -5.59 -4.97
C ILE A 166 1.59 -4.77 -3.76
N ALA A 167 0.64 -4.13 -3.08
CA ALA A 167 0.90 -3.35 -1.89
C ALA A 167 -0.31 -3.35 -0.97
N ARG A 168 -0.06 -3.11 0.32
CA ARG A 168 -1.05 -2.72 1.30
C ARG A 168 -0.63 -1.40 1.90
N LEU A 169 -1.54 -0.42 1.92
CA LEU A 169 -1.31 0.91 2.45
C LEU A 169 -2.18 1.16 3.68
N PRO A 170 -1.75 2.02 4.62
CA PRO A 170 -0.46 2.70 4.64
C PRO A 170 0.72 1.75 4.92
N PHE A 171 1.92 2.12 4.45
CA PHE A 171 3.14 1.36 4.76
C PHE A 171 3.56 1.49 6.22
N ILE A 172 3.23 2.62 6.84
CA ILE A 172 3.49 2.93 8.24
C ILE A 172 2.16 2.81 9.00
N GLU A 173 2.10 1.91 9.97
CA GLU A 173 0.92 1.69 10.80
C GLU A 173 1.08 2.42 12.14
N ARG A 174 0.15 3.33 12.42
CA ARG A 174 0.06 4.10 13.67
C ARG A 174 -1.38 4.57 13.89
N ALA A 175 -1.74 4.82 15.14
CA ALA A 175 -3.12 5.16 15.53
C ALA A 175 -3.62 6.51 14.99
N ASP A 176 -2.71 7.46 14.78
CA ASP A 176 -2.96 8.85 14.35
C ASP A 176 -2.67 9.07 12.86
N HIS A 177 -2.59 8.02 12.05
CA HIS A 177 -2.29 8.16 10.63
C HIS A 177 -3.43 8.90 9.89
N PRO A 178 -3.17 10.00 9.16
CA PRO A 178 -4.22 10.81 8.53
C PRO A 178 -4.96 10.07 7.41
N ALA A 179 -4.33 9.06 6.82
CA ALA A 179 -4.92 8.14 5.83
C ALA A 179 -4.91 6.69 6.35
N ALA A 180 -5.51 6.44 7.52
CA ALA A 180 -5.42 5.15 8.22
C ALA A 180 -6.18 3.99 7.57
N LEU A 181 -7.08 4.25 6.62
CA LEU A 181 -7.91 3.21 6.00
C LEU A 181 -7.02 2.18 5.29
N PRO A 182 -7.03 0.89 5.71
CA PRO A 182 -6.23 -0.11 5.05
C PRO A 182 -6.78 -0.40 3.65
N VAL A 183 -5.92 -0.24 2.65
CA VAL A 183 -6.28 -0.45 1.24
C VAL A 183 -5.26 -1.33 0.54
N PHE A 184 -5.73 -2.16 -0.38
CA PHE A 184 -4.88 -2.90 -1.30
C PHE A 184 -4.65 -2.08 -2.56
N VAL A 185 -3.43 -2.14 -3.06
CA VAL A 185 -3.06 -1.66 -4.39
C VAL A 185 -2.98 -2.85 -5.32
N VAL A 186 -3.77 -2.82 -6.39
CA VAL A 186 -3.80 -3.84 -7.42
C VAL A 186 -3.19 -3.29 -8.71
N SER A 187 -2.31 -4.05 -9.36
CA SER A 187 -1.72 -3.67 -10.65
C SER A 187 -1.23 -4.88 -11.43
N ARG A 188 -0.97 -4.67 -12.72
CA ARG A 188 -0.25 -5.61 -13.57
C ARG A 188 1.25 -5.41 -13.32
N VAL A 189 1.86 -6.35 -12.60
CA VAL A 189 3.32 -6.39 -12.38
C VAL A 189 3.88 -7.70 -12.93
N ALA A 190 5.14 -7.65 -13.37
CA ALA A 190 5.89 -8.86 -13.64
C ALA A 190 6.13 -9.63 -12.34
N ASP A 191 6.07 -10.97 -12.39
CA ASP A 191 6.17 -11.85 -11.22
C ASP A 191 7.45 -11.60 -10.39
N SER A 192 8.53 -11.17 -11.04
CA SER A 192 9.82 -10.84 -10.39
C SER A 192 9.78 -9.59 -9.50
N ALA A 193 8.70 -8.81 -9.54
CA ALA A 193 8.53 -7.60 -8.73
C ALA A 193 7.65 -7.82 -7.47
N MET A 194 7.18 -9.04 -7.24
CA MET A 194 6.33 -9.36 -6.09
C MET A 194 7.13 -9.42 -4.79
N VAL A 195 6.53 -8.91 -3.71
CA VAL A 195 7.12 -8.87 -2.36
C VAL A 195 6.58 -10.04 -1.55
N THR A 196 7.41 -10.94 -1.03
CA THR A 196 6.92 -12.18 -0.40
C THR A 196 6.82 -12.13 1.13
N GLU A 197 6.76 -10.94 1.74
CA GLU A 197 6.62 -10.84 3.21
C GLU A 197 5.22 -11.24 3.70
N VAL A 198 4.19 -10.87 2.94
CA VAL A 198 2.80 -11.25 3.17
C VAL A 198 2.20 -11.74 1.86
N GLU A 199 1.77 -12.98 1.81
CA GLU A 199 1.06 -13.54 0.67
C GLU A 199 -0.44 -13.36 0.82
N THR A 200 -1.13 -13.00 -0.26
CA THR A 200 -2.58 -12.87 -0.26
C THR A 200 -3.21 -13.94 -1.14
N TRP A 201 -4.06 -14.75 -0.54
CA TRP A 201 -4.67 -15.94 -1.16
C TRP A 201 -6.18 -15.77 -1.32
N SER A 202 -6.70 -16.08 -2.50
CA SER A 202 -8.11 -16.37 -2.71
C SER A 202 -8.37 -17.81 -2.28
N ILE A 203 -9.34 -18.02 -1.39
CA ILE A 203 -9.72 -19.35 -0.92
C ILE A 203 -11.24 -19.49 -1.02
N ARG A 204 -11.72 -20.56 -1.67
CA ARG A 204 -13.15 -20.88 -1.72
C ARG A 204 -13.46 -22.02 -0.76
N VAL A 205 -14.50 -21.84 0.05
CA VAL A 205 -14.95 -22.84 1.04
C VAL A 205 -16.45 -23.09 0.96
N SER A 206 -16.88 -24.24 1.48
CA SER A 206 -18.28 -24.54 1.83
C SER A 206 -18.41 -24.78 3.34
N GLY A 207 -19.60 -24.58 3.88
CA GLY A 207 -19.90 -24.68 5.30
C GLY A 207 -19.48 -23.44 6.10
N TRP A 208 -19.30 -22.28 5.45
CA TRP A 208 -18.78 -21.08 6.10
C TRP A 208 -19.73 -20.53 7.17
N ASN A 209 -19.22 -20.29 8.37
CA ASN A 209 -20.00 -19.78 9.50
C ASN A 209 -19.12 -18.96 10.48
N ALA A 210 -19.75 -18.39 11.50
CA ALA A 210 -19.08 -17.54 12.48
C ALA A 210 -18.03 -18.28 13.34
N GLU A 211 -18.20 -19.58 13.57
CA GLU A 211 -17.24 -20.39 14.33
C GLU A 211 -15.94 -20.58 13.54
N ILE A 212 -16.04 -20.91 12.25
CA ILE A 212 -14.89 -21.00 11.35
C ILE A 212 -14.18 -19.65 11.24
N ALA A 213 -14.93 -18.55 11.10
CA ALA A 213 -14.35 -17.21 11.05
C ALA A 213 -13.52 -16.87 12.31
N ARG A 214 -14.02 -17.25 13.50
CA ARG A 214 -13.29 -17.08 14.77
C ARG A 214 -12.06 -17.98 14.86
N ALA A 215 -12.13 -19.21 14.32
CA ALA A 215 -11.02 -20.15 14.37
C ALA A 215 -9.79 -19.68 13.58
N ILE A 216 -10.00 -19.00 12.44
CA ILE A 216 -8.91 -18.55 11.57
C ILE A 216 -8.45 -17.10 11.83
N SER A 217 -9.28 -16.28 12.48
CA SER A 217 -8.96 -14.87 12.79
C SER A 217 -7.61 -14.65 13.50
N PRO A 218 -7.18 -15.51 14.45
CA PRO A 218 -5.86 -15.36 15.08
C PRO A 218 -4.68 -15.69 14.16
N LEU A 219 -4.92 -16.38 13.04
CA LEU A 219 -3.87 -16.90 12.15
C LEU A 219 -3.59 -15.98 10.96
N ALA A 220 -4.60 -15.25 10.49
CA ALA A 220 -4.48 -14.40 9.31
C ALA A 220 -5.55 -13.29 9.29
N GLU A 221 -5.25 -12.21 8.57
CA GLU A 221 -6.27 -11.22 8.21
C GLU A 221 -7.16 -11.79 7.09
N VAL A 222 -8.48 -11.81 7.32
CA VAL A 222 -9.44 -12.42 6.40
C VAL A 222 -10.54 -11.43 6.04
N VAL A 223 -10.76 -11.26 4.74
CA VAL A 223 -12.00 -10.67 4.20
C VAL A 223 -12.85 -11.82 3.65
N ALA A 224 -14.10 -11.93 4.07
CA ALA A 224 -15.00 -12.99 3.64
C ALA A 224 -16.22 -12.40 2.93
N VAL A 225 -16.56 -12.95 1.77
CA VAL A 225 -17.81 -12.68 1.07
C VAL A 225 -18.58 -14.01 1.00
N PRO A 226 -19.61 -14.20 1.85
CA PRO A 226 -20.46 -15.38 1.81
C PRO A 226 -21.22 -15.50 0.49
N ASP A 227 -21.35 -16.73 0.01
CA ASP A 227 -22.28 -17.09 -1.05
C ASP A 227 -23.61 -17.46 -0.40
N THR A 228 -24.62 -16.61 -0.61
CA THR A 228 -25.94 -16.75 0.02
C THR A 228 -26.73 -17.96 -0.48
N ALA A 229 -26.31 -18.62 -1.56
CA ALA A 229 -27.05 -19.74 -2.15
C ALA A 229 -26.60 -21.13 -1.69
N PHE A 230 -25.34 -21.30 -1.23
CA PHE A 230 -24.72 -22.63 -1.06
C PHE A 230 -23.90 -22.82 0.21
N ASP A 231 -24.18 -22.07 1.28
CA ASP A 231 -23.39 -22.04 2.52
C ASP A 231 -21.88 -21.86 2.26
N GLY A 232 -21.55 -21.19 1.16
CA GLY A 232 -20.19 -21.00 0.65
C GLY A 232 -19.61 -19.68 1.10
N ALA A 233 -18.30 -19.52 0.91
CA ALA A 233 -17.67 -18.20 0.95
C ALA A 233 -16.46 -18.14 0.04
N ALA A 234 -16.26 -16.97 -0.56
CA ALA A 234 -14.97 -16.56 -1.07
C ALA A 234 -14.24 -15.82 0.05
N LEU A 235 -13.02 -16.23 0.33
CA LEU A 235 -12.14 -15.64 1.34
C LEU A 235 -10.94 -15.00 0.63
N LEU A 236 -10.54 -13.84 1.10
CA LEU A 236 -9.26 -13.22 0.81
C LEU A 236 -8.43 -13.26 2.09
N VAL A 237 -7.36 -14.03 2.09
CA VAL A 237 -6.57 -14.32 3.28
C VAL A 237 -5.15 -13.79 3.11
N SER A 238 -4.74 -12.87 3.98
CA SER A 238 -3.37 -12.36 4.02
C SER A 238 -2.56 -13.11 5.07
N ILE A 239 -1.54 -13.84 4.61
CA ILE A 239 -0.75 -14.77 5.41
C ILE A 239 0.67 -14.23 5.52
N SER A 240 1.19 -14.16 6.74
CA SER A 240 2.56 -13.76 7.02
C SER A 240 3.23 -14.78 7.93
N ALA A 241 4.55 -14.91 7.82
CA ALA A 241 5.33 -15.81 8.67
C ALA A 241 5.11 -15.49 10.17
N PRO A 242 5.02 -16.50 11.04
CA PRO A 242 5.33 -17.91 10.80
C PRO A 242 4.17 -18.76 10.24
N CYS A 243 2.99 -18.16 9.99
CA CYS A 243 1.85 -18.91 9.47
C CYS A 243 2.03 -19.26 7.98
N SER A 244 1.57 -20.45 7.59
CA SER A 244 1.57 -20.90 6.19
C SER A 244 0.16 -21.16 5.65
N LEU A 245 0.02 -21.19 4.32
CA LEU A 245 -1.24 -21.55 3.68
C LEU A 245 -1.78 -22.91 4.15
N ASP A 246 -0.90 -23.89 4.37
CA ASP A 246 -1.31 -25.23 4.81
C ASP A 246 -1.87 -25.22 6.23
N GLN A 247 -1.34 -24.38 7.12
CA GLN A 247 -1.90 -24.19 8.46
C GLN A 247 -3.28 -23.53 8.41
N ILE A 248 -3.48 -22.53 7.54
CA ILE A 248 -4.81 -21.93 7.33
C ILE A 248 -5.80 -22.96 6.79
N LYS A 249 -5.40 -23.76 5.79
CA LYS A 249 -6.24 -24.83 5.22
C LYS A 249 -6.59 -25.88 6.29
N ALA A 250 -5.63 -26.29 7.09
CA ALA A 250 -5.85 -27.24 8.19
C ALA A 250 -6.82 -26.67 9.24
N ALA A 251 -6.68 -25.40 9.62
CA ALA A 251 -7.58 -24.73 10.57
C ALA A 251 -9.01 -24.62 10.04
N LEU A 252 -9.18 -24.27 8.76
CA LEU A 252 -10.49 -24.25 8.09
C LEU A 252 -11.16 -25.63 8.14
N ILE A 253 -10.43 -26.70 7.80
CA ILE A 253 -10.95 -28.06 7.79
C ILE A 253 -11.28 -28.54 9.20
N ALA A 254 -10.41 -28.27 10.18
CA ALA A 254 -10.62 -28.64 11.58
C ALA A 254 -11.86 -27.96 12.17
N ALA A 255 -12.19 -26.74 11.74
CA ALA A 255 -13.39 -26.00 12.12
C ALA A 255 -14.66 -26.43 11.34
N GLY A 256 -14.56 -27.43 10.45
CA GLY A 256 -15.71 -27.99 9.72
C GLY A 256 -15.94 -27.41 8.32
N ALA A 257 -15.08 -26.54 7.81
CA ALA A 257 -15.18 -26.03 6.44
C ALA A 257 -14.65 -27.05 5.42
N SER A 258 -15.26 -27.11 4.24
CA SER A 258 -14.72 -27.86 3.10
C SER A 258 -14.01 -26.93 2.13
N LEU A 259 -12.72 -27.13 1.90
CA LEU A 259 -11.93 -26.36 0.94
C LEU A 259 -12.30 -26.76 -0.51
N ARG A 260 -12.59 -25.77 -1.36
CA ARG A 260 -12.92 -25.97 -2.78
C ARG A 260 -11.77 -25.62 -3.72
N SER A 261 -11.08 -24.51 -3.46
CA SER A 261 -9.92 -24.08 -4.24
C SER A 261 -9.11 -23.03 -3.47
N SER A 262 -7.86 -22.85 -3.89
CA SER A 262 -6.99 -21.77 -3.40
C SER A 262 -6.10 -21.25 -4.54
N ALA A 263 -5.95 -19.93 -4.67
CA ALA A 263 -5.10 -19.30 -5.67
C ALA A 263 -4.35 -18.08 -5.09
N LEU A 264 -3.08 -17.91 -5.45
CA LEU A 264 -2.30 -16.74 -5.05
C LEU A 264 -2.75 -15.54 -5.90
N VAL A 265 -3.30 -14.52 -5.22
CA VAL A 265 -3.84 -13.30 -5.86
C VAL A 265 -2.94 -12.08 -5.68
N GLY A 266 -1.83 -12.25 -4.97
CA GLY A 266 -0.78 -11.25 -4.88
C GLY A 266 -0.03 -11.34 -3.57
N SER A 267 0.77 -10.33 -3.29
CA SER A 267 1.57 -10.26 -2.08
C SER A 267 2.01 -8.82 -1.82
N HIS A 268 2.38 -8.51 -0.58
CA HIS A 268 2.80 -7.17 -0.20
C HIS A 268 3.82 -7.17 0.94
N ALA A 269 4.48 -6.02 1.14
CA ALA A 269 5.36 -5.81 2.28
C ALA A 269 4.56 -5.81 3.59
N ARG A 270 5.18 -6.26 4.68
CA ARG A 270 4.65 -6.12 6.03
C ARG A 270 4.64 -4.65 6.41
N ARG A 271 3.53 -4.22 7.01
CA ARG A 271 3.37 -2.86 7.54
C ARG A 271 4.39 -2.62 8.66
N TYR A 272 4.98 -1.44 8.68
CA TYR A 272 5.90 -1.04 9.75
C TYR A 272 5.11 -0.35 10.86
N THR A 273 4.95 -1.01 12.00
CA THR A 273 4.22 -0.46 13.15
C THR A 273 5.12 0.46 13.95
N VAL A 274 4.68 1.71 14.15
CA VAL A 274 5.39 2.68 15.00
C VAL A 274 4.87 2.56 16.43
N PRO A 275 5.73 2.30 17.44
CA PRO A 275 5.30 2.28 18.82
C PRO A 275 4.78 3.66 19.28
N PRO A 276 3.86 3.71 20.26
CA PRO A 276 3.25 4.95 20.75
C PRO A 276 4.27 5.99 21.27
N SER A 277 5.49 5.57 21.59
CA SER A 277 6.57 6.43 22.09
C SER A 277 7.41 7.09 20.99
N GLY A 278 7.09 6.89 19.70
CA GLY A 278 7.84 7.44 18.57
C GLY A 278 9.25 6.87 18.38
N LYS A 279 9.66 5.88 19.19
CA LYS A 279 10.90 5.12 19.02
C LYS A 279 10.58 3.73 18.47
N PRO A 280 11.30 3.23 17.44
CA PRO A 280 11.20 1.85 16.99
C PRO A 280 11.31 0.86 18.15
N ALA A 281 10.52 -0.22 18.13
CA ALA A 281 10.78 -1.37 19.00
C ALA A 281 12.06 -2.09 18.51
N PRO A 282 12.88 -2.64 19.43
CA PRO A 282 14.11 -3.33 19.06
C PRO A 282 13.88 -4.56 18.18
#